data_AF-A0A523STX2-F1
#
_entry.id   AF-A0A523STX2-F1
#
_cell.length_a   1.000
_cell.length_b   1.000
_cell.length_c   1.000
_cell.angle_alpha   90.00
_cell.angle_beta   90.00
_cell.angle_gamma   90.00
#
_symmetry.space_group_name_H-M   'P 1'
#
loop_
_entity.id
_entity.type
_entity.pdbx_description
1 polymer ?
#
loop_
_entity_poly.entity_id
_entity_poly.type
_entity_poly.pdbx_seq_one_letter_code
_entity_poly.pdbx_strand_id
1 'polypeptide(L)'
;MEFLLFTYPNCPKCEELKKYLKETNFEGQECSLVLKESKIKIREFLKFIKRDDKGAVIIPTLILQEDGQAVAVLNNREELEDWLRSRA
;
A
#
# COMPACT_ATOMS: atom_id res chain seq x y z
N MET A 1 3.93 7.97 11.34
CA MET A 1 3.69 6.67 10.67
C MET A 1 3.91 6.89 9.20
N GLU A 2 4.72 6.05 8.58
CA GLU A 2 5.10 6.19 7.19
C GLU A 2 4.30 5.25 6.28
N PHE A 3 4.11 5.61 5.01
CA PHE A 3 3.49 4.71 4.03
C PHE A 3 4.19 4.68 2.66
N LEU A 4 4.11 3.52 2.03
CA LEU A 4 4.40 3.34 0.60
C LEU A 4 3.14 2.79 -0.08
N LEU A 5 2.59 3.53 -1.04
CA LEU A 5 1.42 3.09 -1.79
C LEU A 5 1.84 2.69 -3.21
N PHE A 6 1.88 1.39 -3.47
CA PHE A 6 2.14 0.86 -4.80
C PHE A 6 0.88 0.84 -5.66
N THR A 7 0.96 1.48 -6.83
CA THR A 7 -0.18 1.71 -7.72
C THR A 7 0.11 1.28 -9.15
N TYR A 8 -0.95 1.21 -9.96
CA TYR A 8 -0.87 1.03 -11.40
C TYR A 8 -1.79 2.05 -12.10
N PRO A 9 -1.49 2.49 -13.34
CA PRO A 9 -2.39 3.37 -14.09
C PRO A 9 -3.80 2.82 -14.22
N ASN A 10 -4.79 3.71 -14.29
CA ASN A 10 -6.22 3.38 -14.46
C ASN A 10 -6.75 2.42 -13.38
N CYS A 11 -6.34 2.63 -12.14
CA CYS A 11 -6.75 1.84 -10.97
C CYS A 11 -7.69 2.68 -10.07
N PRO A 12 -9.02 2.50 -10.16
CA PRO A 12 -9.98 3.25 -9.33
C PRO A 12 -9.75 3.05 -7.83
N LYS A 13 -9.45 1.81 -7.41
CA LYS A 13 -9.13 1.47 -6.01
C LYS A 13 -7.89 2.21 -5.49
N CYS A 14 -6.92 2.48 -6.36
CA CYS A 14 -5.72 3.23 -6.01
C CYS A 14 -6.08 4.70 -5.76
N GLU A 15 -6.91 5.30 -6.61
CA GLU A 15 -7.35 6.69 -6.44
C GLU A 15 -8.22 6.86 -5.18
N GLU A 16 -9.07 5.89 -4.87
CA GLU A 16 -9.84 5.87 -3.63
C GLU A 16 -8.92 5.84 -2.40
N LEU A 17 -7.98 4.89 -2.36
CA LEU A 17 -7.07 4.77 -1.22
C LEU A 17 -6.15 5.99 -1.07
N LYS A 18 -5.71 6.60 -2.17
CA LYS A 18 -4.96 7.88 -2.15
C LYS A 18 -5.76 9.01 -1.50
N LYS A 19 -7.03 9.15 -1.86
CA LYS A 19 -7.90 10.20 -1.29
C LYS A 19 -8.03 9.98 0.22
N TYR A 20 -8.28 8.75 0.63
CA TYR A 20 -8.39 8.41 2.03
C TYR A 20 -7.08 8.68 2.80
N LEU A 21 -5.93 8.29 2.24
CA LEU A 21 -4.62 8.57 2.88
C LEU A 21 -4.34 10.07 3.07
N LYS A 22 -4.84 10.93 2.17
CA LYS A 22 -4.74 12.40 2.33
C LYS A 22 -5.54 12.95 3.50
N GLU A 23 -6.53 12.20 4.00
CA GLU A 23 -7.33 12.55 5.17
C GLU A 23 -6.69 12.03 6.48
N THR A 24 -5.63 11.23 6.38
CA THR A 24 -4.87 10.70 7.53
C THR A 24 -3.63 11.53 7.84
N ASN A 25 -3.06 11.36 9.03
CA ASN A 25 -1.76 11.95 9.41
C ASN A 25 -0.55 11.10 8.98
N PHE A 26 -0.72 10.22 7.99
CA PHE A 26 0.38 9.39 7.51
C PHE A 26 1.25 10.15 6.52
N GLU A 27 2.57 10.01 6.67
CA GLU A 27 3.54 10.61 5.75
C GLU A 27 4.05 9.54 4.80
N GLY A 28 4.22 9.84 3.52
CA GLY A 28 4.61 8.78 2.59
C GLY A 28 4.48 9.17 1.13
N GLN A 29 4.69 8.19 0.27
CA GLN A 29 4.71 8.41 -1.16
C GLN A 29 3.97 7.35 -1.96
N GLU A 30 3.46 7.77 -3.11
CA GLU A 30 3.00 6.86 -4.15
C GLU A 30 4.19 6.29 -4.93
N CYS A 31 4.20 4.96 -5.11
CA CYS A 31 5.17 4.24 -5.91
C CYS A 31 4.47 3.62 -7.13
N SER A 32 4.50 4.31 -8.26
CA SER A 32 3.86 3.82 -9.48
C SER A 32 4.63 2.64 -10.07
N LEU A 33 3.99 1.47 -10.17
CA LEU A 33 4.62 0.25 -10.69
C LEU A 33 4.88 0.27 -12.20
N VAL A 34 4.62 1.36 -12.91
CA VAL A 34 5.21 1.56 -14.24
C VAL A 34 6.67 2.01 -14.17
N LEU A 35 7.07 2.64 -13.07
CA LEU A 35 8.44 3.14 -12.85
C LEU A 35 9.36 2.01 -12.39
N LYS A 36 10.57 1.97 -12.96
CA LYS A 36 11.59 0.96 -12.63
C LYS A 36 11.96 0.98 -11.15
N GLU A 37 12.11 2.16 -10.56
CA GLU A 37 12.45 2.34 -9.15
C GLU A 37 11.37 1.76 -8.22
N SER A 38 10.09 2.00 -8.53
CA SER A 38 8.98 1.47 -7.76
C SER A 38 8.89 -0.06 -7.87
N LYS A 39 9.19 -0.63 -9.05
CA LYS A 39 9.31 -2.09 -9.23
C LYS A 39 10.47 -2.69 -8.45
N ILE A 40 11.55 -1.95 -8.22
CA ILE A 40 12.65 -2.39 -7.35
C ILE A 40 12.21 -2.31 -5.90
N LYS A 41 11.60 -1.18 -5.50
CA LYS A 41 11.17 -0.94 -4.13
C LYS A 41 10.16 -1.97 -3.64
N ILE A 42 9.15 -2.31 -4.45
CA ILE A 42 8.15 -3.33 -4.07
C ILE A 42 8.78 -4.71 -3.83
N ARG A 43 9.96 -5.00 -4.42
CA ARG A 43 10.64 -6.29 -4.24
C ARG A 43 11.14 -6.49 -2.81
N GLU A 44 11.42 -5.39 -2.10
CA GLU A 44 11.82 -5.41 -0.68
C GLU A 44 10.71 -6.01 0.21
N PHE A 45 9.44 -5.97 -0.25
CA PHE A 45 8.28 -6.35 0.53
C PHE A 45 7.58 -7.64 0.04
N LEU A 46 8.14 -8.37 -0.94
CA LEU A 46 7.47 -9.53 -1.57
C LEU A 46 7.02 -10.63 -0.60
N LYS A 47 7.67 -10.75 0.57
CA LYS A 47 7.30 -11.71 1.62
C LYS A 47 5.98 -11.37 2.31
N PHE A 48 5.56 -10.11 2.27
CA PHE A 48 4.39 -9.60 2.98
C PHE A 48 3.22 -9.26 2.04
N ILE A 49 3.48 -9.16 0.74
CA ILE A 49 2.50 -8.74 -0.26
C ILE A 49 1.50 -9.87 -0.57
N LYS A 50 0.21 -9.52 -0.51
CA LYS A 50 -0.89 -10.40 -0.92
C LYS A 50 -0.88 -10.59 -2.44
N ARG A 51 -1.18 -11.81 -2.88
CA ARG A 51 -1.24 -12.20 -4.29
C ARG A 51 -2.62 -12.75 -4.63
N ASP A 52 -3.01 -12.58 -5.88
CA ASP A 52 -4.21 -13.20 -6.41
C ASP A 52 -4.00 -14.71 -6.68
N ASP A 53 -5.06 -15.36 -7.16
CA ASP A 53 -5.10 -16.78 -7.53
C ASP A 53 -4.10 -17.15 -8.64
N LYS A 54 -3.63 -16.17 -9.42
CA LYS A 54 -2.65 -16.33 -10.49
C LYS A 54 -1.23 -15.98 -10.05
N GLY A 55 -1.04 -15.62 -8.78
CA GLY A 55 0.25 -15.25 -8.21
C GLY A 55 0.70 -13.82 -8.55
N ALA A 56 -0.19 -13.00 -9.13
CA ALA A 56 0.08 -11.59 -9.38
C ALA A 56 -0.12 -10.76 -8.11
N VAL A 57 0.60 -9.63 -8.01
CA VAL A 57 0.46 -8.70 -6.89
C VAL A 57 -0.91 -8.02 -6.97
N ILE A 58 -1.65 -8.01 -5.85
CA ILE A 58 -2.92 -7.29 -5.74
C ILE A 58 -2.63 -5.78 -5.65
N ILE A 59 -3.33 -4.97 -6.44
CA ILE A 59 -3.17 -3.51 -6.48
C ILE A 59 -4.49 -2.82 -6.11
N PRO A 60 -4.47 -1.71 -5.33
CA PRO A 60 -3.29 -1.09 -4.71
C PRO A 60 -2.65 -2.00 -3.65
N THR A 61 -1.36 -1.78 -3.36
CA THR A 61 -0.67 -2.36 -2.20
C THR A 61 -0.14 -1.21 -1.34
N LEU A 62 -0.72 -1.03 -0.17
CA LEU A 62 -0.30 -0.09 0.85
C LEU A 62 0.57 -0.80 1.88
N ILE A 63 1.80 -0.35 2.04
CA ILE A 63 2.71 -0.75 3.11
C ILE A 63 2.69 0.35 4.16
N LEU A 64 2.30 0.03 5.39
CA LEU A 64 2.47 0.94 6.53
C LEU A 64 3.76 0.60 7.27
N GLN A 65 4.49 1.63 7.67
CA GLN A 65 5.78 1.51 8.34
C GLN A 65 5.84 2.28 9.65
N GLU A 66 6.49 1.67 10.63
CA GLU A 66 6.91 2.28 11.91
C GLU A 66 8.39 1.96 12.12
N ASP A 67 9.20 2.98 12.40
CA ASP A 67 10.66 2.87 12.57
C ASP A 67 11.35 2.08 11.43
N GLY A 68 10.89 2.31 10.20
CA GLY A 68 11.37 1.64 8.99
C GLY A 68 10.88 0.20 8.79
N GLN A 69 10.13 -0.38 9.73
CA GLN A 69 9.61 -1.75 9.64
C GLN A 69 8.19 -1.79 9.11
N ALA A 70 7.89 -2.73 8.22
CA ALA A 70 6.54 -2.93 7.71
C ALA A 70 5.64 -3.53 8.81
N VAL A 71 4.63 -2.77 9.24
CA VAL A 71 3.67 -3.18 10.28
C VAL A 71 2.32 -3.63 9.72
N ALA A 72 2.01 -3.28 8.48
CA ALA A 72 0.80 -3.72 7.79
C ALA A 72 0.99 -3.75 6.26
N VAL A 73 0.28 -4.66 5.61
CA VAL A 73 0.11 -4.70 4.15
C VAL A 73 -1.36 -4.80 3.81
N LEU A 74 -1.87 -3.77 3.15
CA LEU A 74 -3.30 -3.53 2.94
C LEU A 74 -3.58 -3.24 1.47
N ASN A 75 -4.76 -3.60 0.98
CA ASN A 75 -5.07 -3.54 -0.46
C ASN A 75 -6.32 -2.71 -0.80
N ASN A 76 -7.01 -2.17 0.20
CA ASN A 76 -8.20 -1.33 0.02
C ASN A 76 -8.43 -0.46 1.27
N ARG A 77 -9.47 0.38 1.19
CA ARG A 77 -9.84 1.30 2.27
C ARG A 77 -10.36 0.55 3.49
N GLU A 78 -11.20 -0.47 3.27
CA GLU A 78 -11.83 -1.24 4.35
C GLU A 78 -10.78 -1.90 5.24
N GLU A 79 -9.76 -2.53 4.64
CA GLU A 79 -8.63 -3.12 5.35
C GLU A 79 -7.85 -2.09 6.18
N LEU A 80 -7.72 -0.85 5.68
CA LEU A 80 -7.07 0.23 6.42
C LEU A 80 -7.92 0.72 7.59
N GLU A 81 -9.23 0.88 7.40
CA GLU A 81 -10.14 1.25 8.48
C GLU A 81 -10.16 0.19 9.59
N ASP A 82 -10.24 -1.09 9.21
CA ASP A 82 -10.21 -2.21 10.15
C ASP A 82 -8.89 -2.26 10.92
N TRP A 83 -7.76 -2.05 10.24
CA TRP A 83 -6.45 -2.00 10.86
C TRP A 83 -6.33 -0.83 11.86
N LEU A 84 -6.76 0.37 11.47
CA LEU A 84 -6.79 1.54 12.35
C LEU A 84 -7.63 1.28 13.62
N ARG A 85 -8.81 0.66 13.47
CA ARG A 85 -9.69 0.31 14.60
C ARG A 85 -9.04 -0.71 15.53
N SER A 86 -8.29 -1.67 15.01
CA SER A 86 -7.59 -2.67 15.83
C SER A 86 -6.47 -2.08 16.71
N ARG A 87 -6.06 -0.84 16.45
CA ARG A 87 -5.02 -0.12 17.21
C ARG A 87 -5.56 0.93 18.17
N ALA A 88 -6.86 1.21 18.14
CA ALA A 88 -7.55 2.12 19.05
C ALA A 88 -7.93 1.41 20.36
#